data_AF-A0A789M9K4-F1
#
_entry.id   AF-A0A789M9K4-F1
#
_cell.length_a   1.000
_cell.length_b   1.000
_cell.length_c   1.000
_cell.angle_alpha   90.00
_cell.angle_beta   90.00
_cell.angle_gamma   90.00
#
_symmetry.space_group_name_H-M   'P 1'
#
loop_
_entity.id
_entity.type
_entity.pdbx_description
1 polymer ?
#
loop_
_entity_poly.entity_id
_entity_poly.type
_entity_poly.pdbx_seq_one_letter_code
_entity_poly.pdbx_strand_id
1 'polypeptide(L)'
;MRLVKPVMKKPLRQQNRPIISYVPRTEPAPPEHAMKMDTFRDVWILRGKYVAFVLMGESFLRSPAFSVPESAQRWANQIRQEGEVAE
;
A
#
# COMPACT_ATOMS: atom_id res chain seq x y z
N MET A 1 11.90 70.57 30.37
CA MET A 1 11.22 69.42 31.02
C MET A 1 10.84 68.41 29.94
N ARG A 2 11.46 67.23 29.88
CA ARG A 2 11.13 66.20 28.88
C ARG A 2 10.12 65.22 29.46
N LEU A 3 8.94 65.15 28.84
CA LEU A 3 7.89 64.21 29.21
C LEU A 3 8.27 62.82 28.68
N VAL A 4 8.76 61.95 29.56
CA VAL A 4 9.02 60.54 29.26
C VAL A 4 7.67 59.81 29.22
N LYS A 5 7.28 59.29 28.05
CA LYS A 5 6.07 58.47 27.92
C LYS A 5 6.27 57.18 28.74
N PRO A 6 5.33 56.78 29.61
CA PRO A 6 5.42 55.49 30.28
C PRO A 6 5.37 54.38 29.22
N VAL A 7 6.31 53.45 29.29
CA VAL A 7 6.29 52.24 28.43
C VAL A 7 5.12 51.39 28.90
N MET A 8 3.96 51.51 28.24
CA MET A 8 2.85 50.57 28.38
C MET A 8 3.36 49.21 27.91
N LYS A 9 3.71 48.33 28.86
CA LYS A 9 3.96 46.93 28.54
C LYS A 9 2.67 46.36 27.99
N LYS A 10 2.75 45.79 26.78
CA LYS A 10 1.64 45.03 26.19
C LYS A 10 1.13 44.05 27.26
N PRO A 11 -0.17 44.04 27.58
CA PRO A 11 -0.70 43.11 28.57
C PRO A 11 -0.33 41.68 28.13
N LEU A 12 -0.02 40.81 29.11
CA LEU A 12 0.38 39.43 28.87
C LEU A 12 -0.72 38.73 28.05
N ARG A 13 -0.56 38.68 26.72
CA ARG A 13 -1.61 38.15 25.85
C ARG A 13 -1.54 36.62 25.84
N GLN A 14 -2.66 36.05 26.28
CA GLN A 14 -3.05 34.63 26.35
C GLN A 14 -2.27 33.76 27.35
N GLN A 15 -2.87 33.54 28.52
CA GLN A 15 -2.58 32.40 29.38
C GLN A 15 -3.33 31.12 28.93
N ASN A 16 -4.41 31.25 28.17
CA ASN A 16 -5.21 30.12 27.66
C ASN A 16 -4.82 29.75 26.23
N ARG A 17 -3.56 29.38 25.99
CA ARG A 17 -3.20 28.73 24.72
C ARG A 17 -3.36 27.22 24.90
N PRO A 18 -4.15 26.53 24.07
CA PRO A 18 -4.25 25.09 24.14
C PRO A 18 -2.87 24.47 23.93
N ILE A 19 -2.51 23.55 24.82
CA ILE A 19 -1.28 22.76 24.70
C ILE A 19 -1.50 21.83 23.49
N ILE A 20 -0.71 22.00 22.44
CA ILE A 20 -0.76 21.11 21.28
C ILE A 20 -0.06 19.81 21.70
N SER A 21 -0.84 18.78 22.00
CA SER A 21 -0.31 17.44 22.24
C SER A 21 0.17 16.86 20.92
N TYR A 22 1.43 16.44 20.89
CA TYR A 22 1.97 15.69 19.76
C TYR A 22 1.58 14.22 19.90
N VAL A 23 0.87 13.70 18.92
CA VAL A 23 0.72 12.26 18.73
C VAL A 23 1.68 11.85 17.61
N PRO A 24 2.69 11.01 17.87
CA PRO A 24 3.58 10.51 16.85
C PRO A 24 2.79 9.88 15.70
N ARG A 25 3.14 10.24 14.46
CA ARG A 25 2.54 9.64 13.28
C ARG A 25 3.09 8.22 13.14
N THR A 26 2.30 7.21 13.50
CA THR A 26 2.64 5.82 13.24
C THR A 26 2.46 5.56 11.75
N GLU A 27 3.54 5.18 11.07
CA GLU A 27 3.41 4.71 9.70
C GLU A 27 2.63 3.38 9.73
N PRO A 28 1.60 3.22 8.89
CA PRO A 28 0.91 1.94 8.79
C PRO A 28 1.91 0.89 8.31
N ALA A 29 1.71 -0.36 8.74
CA ALA A 29 2.55 -1.46 8.27
C ALA A 29 2.59 -1.45 6.73
N PRO A 30 3.77 -1.67 6.11
CA PRO A 30 3.87 -1.74 4.66
C PRO A 30 2.87 -2.76 4.12
N PRO A 31 2.20 -2.47 2.99
CA PRO A 31 1.31 -3.45 2.37
C PRO A 31 2.08 -4.74 2.08
N GLU A 32 1.45 -5.88 2.30
CA GLU A 32 2.06 -7.16 1.92
C GLU A 32 2.26 -7.19 0.40
N HIS A 33 3.53 -7.20 -0.01
CA HIS A 33 3.93 -7.28 -1.40
C HIS A 33 3.81 -8.71 -1.92
N ALA A 34 3.56 -8.85 -3.22
CA ALA A 34 3.57 -10.15 -3.86
C ALA A 34 5.01 -10.71 -3.87
N MET A 35 5.19 -11.95 -3.43
CA MET A 35 6.47 -12.65 -3.49
C MET A 35 6.45 -13.68 -4.62
N LYS A 36 7.40 -13.64 -5.55
CA LYS A 36 7.46 -14.61 -6.65
C LYS A 36 7.82 -15.98 -6.10
N MET A 37 7.15 -17.03 -6.59
CA MET A 37 7.51 -18.40 -6.25
C MET A 37 8.59 -18.91 -7.21
N ASP A 38 9.71 -19.42 -6.68
CA ASP A 38 10.84 -19.82 -7.52
C ASP A 38 10.55 -21.04 -8.40
N THR A 39 9.71 -21.96 -7.92
CA THR A 39 9.39 -23.21 -8.62
C THR A 39 8.37 -23.07 -9.74
N PHE A 40 7.61 -21.97 -9.76
CA PHE A 40 6.49 -21.78 -10.69
C PHE A 40 6.64 -20.46 -11.44
N ARG A 41 6.50 -20.51 -12.76
CA ARG A 41 6.78 -19.36 -13.63
C ARG A 41 5.86 -18.17 -13.37
N ASP A 42 4.57 -18.47 -13.16
CA ASP A 42 3.49 -17.49 -13.18
C ASP A 42 2.89 -17.25 -11.78
N VAL A 43 3.36 -17.97 -10.75
CA VAL A 43 2.75 -17.99 -9.41
C VAL A 43 3.50 -17.05 -8.45
N TRP A 44 2.70 -16.32 -7.68
CA TRP A 44 3.12 -15.38 -6.67
C TRP A 44 2.34 -15.62 -5.37
N ILE A 45 2.95 -15.29 -4.24
CA ILE A 45 2.33 -15.35 -2.92
C ILE A 45 1.85 -13.95 -2.56
N LEU A 46 0.56 -13.81 -2.28
CA LEU A 46 -0.07 -12.57 -1.87
C LEU A 46 -0.91 -12.85 -0.62
N ARG A 47 -0.56 -12.22 0.50
CA ARG A 47 -1.22 -12.42 1.81
C ARG A 47 -1.31 -13.88 2.25
N GLY A 48 -0.23 -14.64 2.04
CA GLY A 48 -0.15 -16.07 2.36
C GLY A 48 -0.98 -16.99 1.44
N LYS A 49 -1.55 -16.48 0.36
CA LYS A 49 -2.27 -17.24 -0.66
C LYS A 49 -1.50 -17.24 -1.98
N TYR A 50 -1.77 -18.23 -2.82
CA TYR A 50 -1.14 -18.34 -4.14
C TYR A 50 -2.02 -17.73 -5.21
N VAL A 51 -1.44 -16.86 -6.03
CA VAL A 51 -2.12 -16.16 -7.13
C VAL A 51 -1.23 -16.28 -8.37
N ALA A 52 -1.82 -16.47 -9.53
CA ALA A 52 -1.11 -16.44 -10.80
C ALA A 52 -1.35 -15.14 -11.57
N PHE A 53 -0.30 -14.65 -12.23
CA PHE A 53 -0.36 -13.53 -13.17
C PHE A 53 0.07 -14.01 -14.55
N VAL A 54 -0.82 -13.88 -15.53
CA VAL A 54 -0.56 -14.29 -16.92
C VAL A 54 -0.73 -13.09 -17.83
N LEU A 55 0.28 -12.82 -18.67
CA LEU A 55 0.19 -11.81 -19.72
C LEU A 55 -0.65 -12.37 -20.88
N MET A 56 -1.72 -11.67 -21.23
CA MET A 56 -2.62 -11.97 -22.34
C MET A 56 -2.72 -10.74 -23.22
N GLY A 57 -2.17 -10.82 -24.44
CA GLY A 57 -1.99 -9.66 -25.31
C GLY A 57 -1.18 -8.56 -24.62
N GLU A 58 -1.83 -7.44 -24.31
CA GLU A 58 -1.22 -6.27 -23.66
C GLU A 58 -1.52 -6.16 -22.15
N SER A 59 -2.28 -7.10 -21.57
CA SER A 59 -2.76 -6.99 -20.18
C SER A 59 -2.43 -8.22 -19.32
N PHE A 60 -2.20 -8.01 -18.03
CA PHE A 60 -2.06 -9.11 -17.07
C PHE A 60 -3.41 -9.52 -16.50
N LEU A 61 -3.78 -10.78 -16.67
CA LEU A 61 -4.88 -11.39 -15.96
C LEU A 61 -4.38 -11.96 -14.63
N ARG A 62 -5.17 -11.77 -13.58
CA ARG A 62 -4.89 -12.25 -12.23
C ARG A 62 -5.88 -13.34 -11.85
N SER A 63 -5.37 -14.45 -11.33
CA SER A 63 -6.20 -15.53 -10.81
C SER A 63 -6.93 -15.16 -9.51
N PRO A 64 -7.96 -15.93 -9.12
CA PRO A 64 -8.40 -15.97 -7.72
C PRO A 64 -7.26 -16.42 -6.78
N ALA A 65 -7.43 -16.19 -5.47
CA ALA A 65 -6.48 -16.64 -4.47
C ALA A 65 -6.69 -18.12 -4.11
N PHE A 66 -5.66 -18.95 -4.29
CA PHE A 66 -5.66 -20.38 -4.01
C PHE A 66 -4.90 -20.71 -2.72
N SER A 67 -5.20 -21.86 -2.12
CA SER A 67 -4.48 -22.42 -0.98
C SER A 67 -3.25 -23.24 -1.38
N VAL A 68 -3.18 -23.67 -2.65
CA VAL A 68 -2.17 -24.59 -3.17
C VAL A 68 -1.55 -23.97 -4.44
N PRO A 69 -0.22 -23.93 -4.57
CA PRO A 69 0.44 -23.26 -5.69
C PRO A 69 0.16 -23.93 -7.04
N GLU A 70 0.02 -25.26 -7.06
CA GLU A 70 -0.30 -26.03 -8.26
C GLU A 70 -1.65 -25.61 -8.86
N SER A 71 -2.63 -25.24 -8.03
CA SER A 71 -3.92 -24.75 -8.51
C SER A 71 -3.79 -23.43 -9.26
N ALA A 72 -2.96 -22.50 -8.75
CA ALA A 72 -2.67 -21.24 -9.41
C ALA A 72 -1.95 -21.47 -10.76
N GLN A 73 -0.96 -22.37 -10.79
CA GLN A 73 -0.27 -22.72 -12.04
C GLN A 73 -1.20 -23.39 -13.06
N ARG A 74 -2.09 -24.29 -12.61
CA ARG A 74 -3.09 -24.93 -13.51
C ARG A 74 -4.02 -23.90 -14.14
N TRP A 75 -4.50 -22.95 -13.34
CA TRP A 75 -5.29 -21.83 -13.86
C TRP A 75 -4.50 -21.03 -14.89
N ALA A 76 -3.23 -20.73 -14.62
CA ALA A 76 -2.37 -20.00 -15.57
C ALA A 76 -2.22 -20.73 -16.91
N ASN A 77 -2.03 -22.05 -16.86
CA ASN A 77 -1.94 -22.89 -18.06
C ASN A 77 -3.25 -22.92 -18.85
N GLN A 78 -4.39 -23.00 -18.15
CA GLN A 78 -5.71 -22.97 -18.78
C GLN A 78 -5.94 -21.65 -19.52
N ILE A 79 -5.67 -20.52 -18.87
CA ILE A 79 -5.85 -19.19 -19.48
C ILE A 79 -4.97 -19.01 -20.73
N ARG A 80 -3.74 -19.53 -20.74
CA ARG A 80 -2.89 -19.50 -21.93
C ARG A 80 -3.48 -20.30 -23.08
N GLN A 81 -3.98 -21.51 -22.80
CA GLN A 81 -4.60 -22.36 -23.81
C GLN A 81 -5.87 -21.71 -24.37
N GLU A 82 -6.70 -21.11 -23.53
CA GLU A 82 -7.89 -20.37 -23.97
C GLU A 82 -7.52 -19.16 -24.84
N GLY A 83 -6.41 -18.48 -24.53
CA GLY A 83 -5.88 -17.39 -25.34
C GLY A 83 -5.41 -17.81 -26.73
N GLU A 84 -4.70 -18.93 -26.82
CA GLU A 84 -4.22 -19.49 -28.09
C GLU A 84 -5.37 -19.97 -28.98
N VAL A 85 -6.51 -20.39 -28.40
CA VAL A 85 -7.69 -20.86 -29.15
C VAL A 85 -8.56 -19.71 -29.67
N ALA A 86 -8.44 -18.52 -29.08
CA ALA A 86 -9.23 -17.35 -29.45
C ALA A 86 -8.62 -16.49 -30.58
N GLU A 87 -7.37 -16.79 -30.98
CA GLU A 87 -6.66 -16.18 -32.12
C GLU A 87 -6.86 -17.00 -33.40
#